data_AF-A0A811TBF7-F1
#
_entry.id   AF-A0A811TBF7-F1
#
_cell.length_a   1.000
_cell.length_b   1.000
_cell.length_c   1.000
_cell.angle_alpha   90.00
_cell.angle_beta   90.00
_cell.angle_gamma   90.00
#
_symmetry.space_group_name_H-M   'P 1'
#
loop_
_entity.id
_entity.type
_entity.pdbx_description
1 polymer ?
#
loop_
_entity_poly.entity_id
_entity_poly.type
_entity_poly.pdbx_seq_one_letter_code
_entity_poly.pdbx_strand_id
1 'polypeptide(L)'
;MAKPTRKTDNWKSKNWYSVLSPEILGTVNVGKTITSNPDNLIGRVIETTLGDVTRDFSKQNIKLKLKISRIGGDSAHTKFMGHQLTQDYLRSLVKRRSSAIDSNVDVTTSDGYKIRVKPTCFTLKRAHLVQIEGMRKQMNHIITDRAKNLNFNQFMEEAFNGKLSSIIYKETKKIYPLRRVEIRKTEVKREAAAS
;
A
#
# COMPACT_ATOMS: atom_id res chain seq x y z
N MET A 1 35.68 40.39 -24.81
CA MET A 1 34.23 40.16 -24.65
C MET A 1 33.98 38.66 -24.62
N ALA A 2 33.50 38.12 -23.50
CA ALA A 2 33.19 36.68 -23.41
C ALA A 2 32.01 36.35 -24.35
N LYS A 3 32.20 35.36 -25.24
CA LYS A 3 31.15 34.89 -26.15
C LYS A 3 29.95 34.40 -25.32
N PRO A 4 28.72 34.85 -25.57
CA PRO A 4 27.57 34.34 -24.83
C PRO A 4 27.40 32.87 -25.18
N THR A 5 27.66 31.98 -24.21
CA THR A 5 27.37 30.56 -24.35
C THR A 5 25.87 30.39 -24.53
N ARG A 6 25.45 29.90 -25.71
CA ARG A 6 24.06 29.50 -25.96
C ARG A 6 23.67 28.52 -24.86
N LYS A 7 22.74 28.91 -23.98
CA LYS A 7 22.10 27.99 -23.03
C LYS A 7 21.41 26.91 -23.86
N THR A 8 22.01 25.74 -23.95
CA THR A 8 21.37 24.56 -24.50
C THR A 8 20.14 24.28 -23.65
N ASP A 9 19.02 23.99 -24.33
CA ASP A 9 17.75 23.74 -23.67
C ASP A 9 17.83 22.42 -22.88
N ASN A 10 17.93 22.53 -21.56
CA ASN A 10 18.05 21.41 -20.61
C ASN A 10 16.88 20.42 -20.70
N TRP A 11 15.79 20.77 -21.39
CA TRP A 11 14.69 19.84 -21.64
C TRP A 11 15.04 18.79 -22.70
N LYS A 12 15.81 19.16 -23.74
CA LYS A 12 16.15 18.27 -24.86
C LYS A 12 17.10 17.14 -24.48
N SER A 13 17.84 17.30 -23.39
CA SER A 13 18.77 16.29 -22.88
C SER A 13 18.11 15.24 -21.98
N LYS A 14 16.78 15.28 -21.81
CA LYS A 14 16.07 14.34 -20.93
C LYS A 14 15.41 13.23 -21.72
N ASN A 15 15.55 12.00 -21.22
CA ASN A 15 14.92 10.82 -21.79
C ASN A 15 13.68 10.42 -20.99
N TRP A 16 12.71 9.84 -21.69
CA TRP A 16 11.50 9.29 -21.11
C TRP A 16 11.68 7.83 -20.78
N TYR A 17 11.32 7.45 -19.55
CA TYR A 17 11.37 6.09 -19.04
C TYR A 17 9.97 5.62 -18.68
N SER A 18 9.62 4.41 -19.10
CA SER A 18 8.34 3.78 -18.76
C SER A 18 8.46 3.06 -17.42
N VAL A 19 7.54 3.33 -16.50
CA VAL A 19 7.55 2.76 -15.14
C VAL A 19 6.67 1.53 -15.12
N LEU A 20 7.28 0.40 -14.82
CA LEU A 20 6.59 -0.89 -14.71
C LEU A 20 6.25 -1.19 -13.26
N SER A 21 5.02 -1.66 -13.03
CA SER A 21 4.60 -2.17 -11.73
C SER A 21 5.39 -3.44 -11.35
N PRO A 22 5.46 -3.78 -10.05
CA PRO A 22 6.05 -5.04 -9.61
C PRO A 22 5.24 -6.23 -10.14
N GLU A 23 5.87 -7.39 -10.25
CA GLU A 23 5.25 -8.63 -10.75
C GLU A 23 3.98 -9.03 -9.97
N ILE A 24 3.91 -8.67 -8.68
CA ILE A 24 2.74 -8.86 -7.80
C ILE A 24 1.45 -8.30 -8.42
N LEU A 25 1.57 -7.27 -9.27
CA LEU A 25 0.46 -6.56 -9.90
C LEU A 25 0.37 -6.80 -11.42
N GLY A 26 1.11 -7.78 -11.97
CA GLY A 26 1.02 -8.16 -13.39
C GLY A 26 1.84 -7.32 -14.37
N THR A 27 2.91 -6.64 -13.91
CA THR A 27 3.89 -5.91 -14.75
C THR A 27 3.22 -4.98 -15.78
N VAL A 28 2.37 -4.08 -15.28
CA VAL A 28 1.64 -3.10 -16.09
C VAL A 28 2.43 -1.79 -16.13
N ASN A 29 2.33 -1.07 -17.24
CA ASN A 29 2.88 0.27 -17.35
C ASN A 29 2.01 1.25 -16.51
N VAL A 30 2.59 1.78 -15.44
CA VAL A 30 1.92 2.67 -14.49
C VAL A 30 2.02 4.13 -14.93
N GLY A 31 3.05 4.48 -15.70
CA GLY A 31 3.27 5.85 -16.15
C GLY A 31 4.65 6.06 -16.75
N LYS A 32 4.93 7.32 -17.11
CA LYS A 32 6.21 7.72 -17.68
C LYS A 32 6.90 8.73 -16.77
N THR A 33 8.22 8.61 -16.65
CA THR A 33 9.06 9.55 -15.90
C THR A 33 10.16 10.08 -16.79
N ILE A 34 10.53 11.34 -16.59
CA ILE A 34 11.55 12.00 -17.40
C ILE A 34 12.77 12.32 -16.53
N THR A 35 13.96 12.05 -17.06
CA THR A 35 15.22 12.26 -16.36
C THR A 35 16.38 12.43 -17.33
N SER A 36 17.39 13.24 -16.98
CA SER A 36 18.64 13.36 -17.74
C SER A 36 19.59 12.18 -17.50
N ASN A 37 19.85 11.83 -16.22
CA ASN A 37 20.75 10.73 -15.85
C ASN A 37 19.97 9.58 -15.19
N PRO A 38 20.12 8.32 -15.66
CA PRO A 38 19.32 7.19 -15.18
C PRO A 38 19.40 7.01 -13.65
N ASP A 39 20.56 7.25 -13.04
CA ASP A 39 20.77 7.08 -11.59
C ASP A 39 19.79 7.93 -10.75
N ASN A 40 19.35 9.08 -11.26
CA ASN A 40 18.40 9.96 -10.57
C ASN A 40 16.96 9.40 -10.53
N LEU A 41 16.66 8.32 -11.26
CA LEU A 41 15.38 7.63 -11.19
C LEU A 41 15.32 6.68 -10.00
N ILE A 42 16.45 6.08 -9.62
CA ILE A 42 16.50 5.11 -8.54
C ILE A 42 16.09 5.80 -7.24
N GLY A 43 15.13 5.20 -6.53
CA GLY A 43 14.62 5.73 -5.28
C GLY A 43 13.44 6.69 -5.40
N ARG A 44 13.03 7.12 -6.60
CA ARG A 44 11.79 7.89 -6.76
C ARG A 44 10.58 7.05 -6.37
N VAL A 45 9.64 7.69 -5.67
CA VAL A 45 8.36 7.09 -5.28
C VAL A 45 7.27 7.61 -6.20
N ILE A 46 6.53 6.69 -6.79
CA ILE A 46 5.40 6.96 -7.66
C ILE A 46 4.14 6.48 -6.96
N GLU A 47 3.12 7.33 -7.00
CA GLU A 47 1.80 6.99 -6.50
C GLU A 47 0.89 6.65 -7.68
N THR A 48 0.17 5.53 -7.58
CA THR A 48 -0.83 5.11 -8.55
C THR A 48 -2.05 4.54 -7.83
N THR A 49 -3.16 4.33 -8.52
CA THR A 49 -4.30 3.64 -7.94
C THR A 49 -4.30 2.16 -8.34
N LEU A 50 -4.82 1.29 -7.48
CA LEU A 50 -4.99 -0.12 -7.84
C LEU A 50 -5.95 -0.28 -9.02
N GLY A 51 -6.97 0.58 -9.10
CA GLY A 51 -7.93 0.58 -10.20
C GLY A 51 -7.28 0.81 -11.57
N ASP A 52 -6.28 1.68 -11.66
CA ASP A 52 -5.54 1.91 -12.91
C ASP A 52 -4.70 0.69 -13.32
N VAL A 53 -4.15 -0.02 -12.33
CA VAL A 53 -3.28 -1.19 -12.56
C VAL A 53 -4.11 -2.42 -12.96
N THR A 54 -5.22 -2.69 -12.29
CA THR A 54 -6.08 -3.85 -12.56
C THR A 54 -7.23 -3.55 -13.53
N ARG A 55 -7.38 -2.30 -13.97
CA ARG A 55 -8.54 -1.79 -14.76
C ARG A 55 -9.89 -2.07 -14.09
N ASP A 56 -9.93 -2.02 -12.76
CA ASP A 56 -11.15 -2.19 -11.97
C ASP A 56 -11.51 -0.88 -11.24
N PHE A 57 -12.55 -0.21 -11.71
CA PHE A 57 -13.01 1.07 -11.17
C PHE A 57 -13.47 0.98 -9.71
N SER A 58 -13.86 -0.21 -9.24
CA SER A 58 -14.32 -0.42 -7.86
C SER A 58 -13.21 -0.20 -6.84
N LYS A 59 -11.94 -0.36 -7.26
CA LYS A 59 -10.74 -0.31 -6.41
C LYS A 59 -9.94 0.99 -6.56
N GLN A 60 -10.54 2.04 -7.11
CA GLN A 60 -9.90 3.35 -7.28
C GLN A 60 -9.60 4.05 -5.93
N ASN A 61 -10.26 3.61 -4.85
CA ASN A 61 -10.04 4.07 -3.48
C ASN A 61 -8.74 3.54 -2.84
N ILE A 62 -7.97 2.68 -3.51
CA ILE A 62 -6.69 2.16 -3.03
C ILE A 62 -5.56 2.85 -3.78
N LYS A 63 -4.75 3.64 -3.07
CA LYS A 63 -3.49 4.21 -3.56
C LYS A 63 -2.32 3.30 -3.23
N LEU A 64 -1.49 3.04 -4.23
CA LEU A 64 -0.26 2.27 -4.14
C LEU A 64 0.94 3.21 -4.17
N LYS A 65 1.95 2.95 -3.34
CA LYS A 65 3.24 3.63 -3.37
C LYS A 65 4.30 2.66 -3.87
N LEU A 66 4.87 2.98 -5.03
CA LEU A 66 5.86 2.17 -5.72
C LEU A 66 7.18 2.92 -5.74
N LYS A 67 8.29 2.24 -5.42
CA LYS A 67 9.64 2.83 -5.42
C LYS A 67 10.43 2.27 -6.58
N ILE A 68 11.01 3.12 -7.43
CA ILE A 68 11.89 2.65 -8.51
C ILE A 68 13.16 2.04 -7.89
N SER A 69 13.49 0.82 -8.30
CA SER A 69 14.62 0.06 -7.76
C SER A 69 15.70 -0.22 -8.80
N ARG A 70 15.30 -0.59 -10.02
CA ARG A 70 16.20 -0.97 -11.11
C ARG A 70 15.73 -0.34 -12.42
N ILE A 71 16.68 -0.04 -13.29
CA ILE A 71 16.44 0.43 -14.64
C ILE A 71 16.92 -0.65 -15.61
N GLY A 72 16.10 -0.98 -16.60
CA GLY A 72 16.41 -1.89 -17.70
C GLY A 72 16.16 -1.18 -19.01
N GLY A 73 17.22 -0.61 -19.61
CA GLY A 73 17.10 0.25 -20.79
C GLY A 73 16.18 1.44 -20.51
N ASP A 74 15.08 1.53 -21.25
CA ASP A 74 14.06 2.59 -21.10
C ASP A 74 12.94 2.24 -20.11
N SER A 75 13.03 1.07 -19.46
CA SER A 75 12.04 0.61 -18.48
C SER A 75 12.57 0.74 -17.05
N ALA A 76 11.75 1.28 -16.15
CA ALA A 76 12.04 1.40 -14.73
C ALA A 76 11.20 0.39 -13.94
N HIS A 77 11.87 -0.58 -13.31
CA HIS A 77 11.24 -1.59 -12.45
C HIS A 77 11.04 -1.05 -11.04
N THR A 78 9.83 -1.22 -10.52
CA THR A 78 9.46 -0.75 -9.19
C THR A 78 9.36 -1.88 -8.17
N LYS A 79 9.60 -1.55 -6.91
CA LYS A 79 9.30 -2.35 -5.73
C LYS A 79 8.09 -1.76 -5.01
N PHE A 80 7.31 -2.62 -4.38
CA PHE A 80 6.17 -2.20 -3.57
C PHE A 80 6.64 -1.64 -2.21
N MET A 81 6.26 -0.40 -1.88
CA MET A 81 6.61 0.23 -0.60
C MET A 81 5.46 0.21 0.40
N GLY A 82 4.22 0.29 -0.07
CA GLY A 82 3.04 0.35 0.78
C GLY A 82 1.78 0.75 0.03
N HIS A 83 0.64 0.58 0.68
CA HIS A 83 -0.65 1.07 0.17
C HIS A 83 -1.34 1.95 1.20
N GLN A 84 -2.27 2.75 0.71
CA GLN A 84 -3.07 3.66 1.52
C GLN A 84 -4.45 3.83 0.89
N LEU A 85 -5.49 3.75 1.71
CA LEU A 85 -6.83 4.13 1.27
C LEU A 85 -6.97 5.64 1.08
N THR A 86 -7.79 6.05 0.13
CA THR A 86 -8.08 7.46 -0.11
C THR A 86 -8.80 8.09 1.10
N GLN A 87 -8.57 9.38 1.31
CA GLN A 87 -9.05 10.07 2.50
C GLN A 87 -10.56 10.32 2.44
N ASP A 88 -11.07 10.63 1.26
CA ASP A 88 -12.50 10.70 0.90
C ASP A 88 -13.22 9.41 1.29
N TYR A 89 -12.70 8.26 0.85
CA TYR A 89 -13.25 6.95 1.21
C TYR A 89 -13.25 6.72 2.72
N LEU A 90 -12.12 6.95 3.40
CA LEU A 90 -12.04 6.79 4.86
C LEU A 90 -12.99 7.72 5.61
N ARG A 91 -13.14 8.97 5.18
CA ARG A 91 -14.09 9.93 5.78
C ARG A 91 -15.53 9.49 5.57
N SER A 92 -15.87 8.89 4.42
CA SER A 92 -17.22 8.35 4.17
C SER A 92 -17.60 7.20 5.11
N LEU A 93 -16.59 6.45 5.59
CA LEU A 93 -16.79 5.36 6.53
C LEU A 93 -16.94 5.82 7.97
N VAL A 94 -16.42 6.99 8.37
CA VAL A 94 -16.61 7.49 9.73
C VAL A 94 -18.01 8.11 9.87
N LYS A 95 -18.83 7.60 10.79
CA LYS A 95 -20.18 8.12 11.07
C LYS A 95 -20.31 8.60 12.52
N ARG A 96 -21.17 9.59 12.74
CA ARG A 96 -21.56 10.02 14.09
C ARG A 96 -22.21 8.86 14.86
N ARG A 97 -22.03 8.85 16.19
CA ARG A 97 -22.55 7.82 17.12
C ARG A 97 -22.02 6.39 16.87
N SER A 98 -20.95 6.25 16.10
CA SER A 98 -20.21 4.99 15.91
C SER A 98 -18.77 5.13 16.39
N SER A 99 -18.09 4.00 16.61
CA SER A 99 -16.67 3.97 16.97
C SER A 99 -15.84 3.51 15.77
N ALA A 100 -14.73 4.21 15.51
CA ALA A 100 -13.66 3.74 14.64
C ALA A 100 -12.57 3.16 15.55
N ILE A 101 -12.26 1.88 15.36
CA ILE A 101 -11.27 1.16 16.16
C ILE A 101 -10.07 0.89 15.27
N ASP A 102 -9.01 1.63 15.52
CA ASP A 102 -7.72 1.44 14.86
C ASP A 102 -6.81 0.55 15.69
N SER A 103 -5.97 -0.23 15.01
CA SER A 103 -4.78 -0.87 15.58
C SER A 103 -3.58 -0.65 14.66
N ASN A 104 -2.39 -0.79 15.23
CA ASN A 104 -1.13 -0.69 14.49
C ASN A 104 -0.29 -1.91 14.83
N VAL A 105 -0.09 -2.77 13.84
CA VAL A 105 0.54 -4.07 14.04
C VAL A 105 1.80 -4.14 13.19
N ASP A 106 2.93 -4.40 13.83
CA ASP A 106 4.17 -4.71 13.15
C ASP A 106 4.29 -6.23 13.04
N VAL A 107 4.38 -6.72 11.81
CA VAL A 107 4.46 -8.15 11.51
C VAL A 107 5.67 -8.47 10.65
N THR A 108 6.15 -9.68 10.81
CA THR A 108 7.19 -10.28 9.97
C THR A 108 6.57 -11.38 9.13
N THR A 109 6.74 -11.30 7.81
CA THR A 109 6.28 -12.38 6.91
C THR A 109 7.25 -13.56 6.94
N SER A 110 6.84 -14.71 6.39
CA SER A 110 7.70 -15.89 6.21
C SER A 110 9.02 -15.54 5.51
N ASP A 111 8.95 -14.71 4.48
CA ASP A 111 10.11 -14.25 3.68
C ASP A 111 11.03 -13.25 4.41
N GLY A 112 10.74 -12.91 5.68
CA GLY A 112 11.56 -11.99 6.47
C GLY A 112 11.31 -10.49 6.25
N TYR A 113 10.27 -10.11 5.49
CA TYR A 113 9.87 -8.70 5.37
C TYR A 113 9.22 -8.21 6.66
N LYS A 114 9.61 -7.02 7.12
CA LYS A 114 8.93 -6.33 8.24
C LYS A 114 7.91 -5.34 7.68
N ILE A 115 6.63 -5.56 7.97
CA ILE A 115 5.52 -4.74 7.49
C ILE A 115 4.76 -4.18 8.68
N ARG A 116 4.36 -2.92 8.60
CA ARG A 116 3.38 -2.29 9.49
C ARG A 116 2.01 -2.27 8.83
N VAL A 117 1.04 -2.91 9.45
CA VAL A 117 -0.35 -2.99 8.99
C VAL A 117 -1.24 -2.19 9.93
N LYS A 118 -2.08 -1.32 9.36
CA LYS A 118 -3.05 -0.51 10.10
C LYS A 118 -4.47 -0.91 9.72
N PRO A 119 -5.08 -1.92 10.36
CA PRO A 119 -6.48 -2.23 10.16
C PRO A 119 -7.36 -1.23 10.92
N THR A 120 -8.52 -0.93 10.35
CA THR A 120 -9.55 -0.09 10.95
C THR A 120 -10.88 -0.82 10.91
N CYS A 121 -11.51 -0.94 12.07
CA CYS A 121 -12.86 -1.50 12.22
C CYS A 121 -13.87 -0.37 12.47
N PHE A 122 -15.02 -0.43 11.79
CA PHE A 122 -16.13 0.50 11.97
C PHE A 122 -17.32 -0.22 12.59
N THR A 123 -17.69 0.19 13.80
CA THR A 123 -18.83 -0.41 14.53
C THR A 123 -20.17 0.18 14.10
N LEU A 124 -21.27 -0.52 14.40
CA LEU A 124 -22.63 0.02 14.17
C LEU A 124 -22.99 1.13 15.17
N LYS A 125 -22.66 0.89 16.44
CA LYS A 125 -22.92 1.76 17.58
C LYS A 125 -21.62 2.02 18.35
N ARG A 126 -21.65 2.96 19.29
CA ARG A 126 -20.50 3.26 20.15
C ARG A 126 -20.15 2.04 21.01
N ALA A 127 -18.95 1.50 20.83
CA ALA A 127 -18.44 0.38 21.60
C ALA A 127 -17.84 0.85 22.93
N HIS A 128 -17.95 0.01 23.97
CA HIS A 128 -17.30 0.24 25.26
C HIS A 128 -15.80 -0.07 25.20
N LEU A 129 -15.02 0.45 26.15
CA LEU A 129 -13.56 0.30 26.18
C LEU A 129 -13.11 -1.17 26.17
N VAL A 130 -13.74 -2.03 26.97
CA VAL A 130 -13.43 -3.47 27.03
C VAL A 130 -13.65 -4.16 25.68
N GLN A 131 -14.71 -3.78 24.95
CA GLN A 131 -15.00 -4.32 23.61
C GLN A 131 -13.96 -3.83 22.59
N ILE A 132 -13.55 -2.57 22.68
CA ILE A 132 -12.51 -1.97 21.83
C ILE A 132 -11.19 -2.71 22.01
N GLU A 133 -10.79 -2.98 23.25
CA GLU A 133 -9.57 -3.73 23.57
C GLU A 133 -9.64 -5.17 23.07
N GLY A 134 -10.78 -5.85 23.29
CA GLY A 134 -11.01 -7.21 22.76
C GLY A 134 -10.88 -7.27 21.25
N MET A 135 -11.46 -6.30 20.53
CA MET A 135 -11.33 -6.20 19.06
C MET A 135 -9.90 -5.95 18.60
N ARG A 136 -9.14 -5.09 19.30
CA ARG A 136 -7.73 -4.85 18.98
C ARG A 136 -6.88 -6.11 19.17
N LYS A 137 -7.07 -6.84 20.26
CA LYS A 137 -6.37 -8.11 20.49
C LYS A 137 -6.67 -9.13 19.39
N GLN A 138 -7.94 -9.28 19.01
CA GLN A 138 -8.35 -10.20 17.96
C GLN A 138 -7.80 -9.82 16.58
N MET A 139 -7.83 -8.52 16.24
CA MET A 139 -7.22 -8.02 15.00
C MET A 139 -5.73 -8.32 14.94
N ASN A 140 -5.01 -8.04 16.02
CA ASN A 140 -3.57 -8.26 16.09
C ASN A 140 -3.25 -9.74 15.88
N HIS A 141 -3.96 -10.63 16.57
CA HIS A 141 -3.76 -12.08 16.47
C HIS A 141 -3.97 -12.61 15.05
N ILE A 142 -5.07 -12.22 14.38
CA ILE A 142 -5.36 -12.67 13.01
C ILE A 142 -4.28 -12.19 12.04
N ILE A 143 -3.84 -10.93 12.16
CA ILE A 143 -2.82 -10.36 11.28
C ILE A 143 -1.46 -11.01 11.52
N THR A 144 -1.09 -11.27 12.78
CA THR A 144 0.18 -11.96 13.10
C THR A 144 0.19 -13.39 12.59
N ASP A 145 -0.92 -14.11 12.72
CA ASP A 145 -1.01 -15.51 12.29
C ASP A 145 -0.96 -15.62 10.77
N ARG A 146 -1.68 -14.73 10.08
CA ARG A 146 -1.64 -14.66 8.61
C ARG A 146 -0.28 -14.27 8.08
N ALA A 147 0.39 -13.31 8.71
CA ALA A 147 1.73 -12.89 8.29
C ALA A 147 2.76 -14.02 8.45
N LYS A 148 2.67 -14.84 9.50
CA LYS A 148 3.59 -15.98 9.70
C LYS A 148 3.45 -17.06 8.62
N ASN A 149 2.23 -17.29 8.14
CA ASN A 149 1.92 -18.37 7.22
C ASN A 149 2.07 -18.00 5.74
N LEU A 150 2.07 -16.70 5.42
CA LEU A 150 2.03 -16.22 4.03
C LEU A 150 3.31 -15.49 3.65
N ASN A 151 3.69 -15.69 2.39
CA ASN A 151 4.73 -14.92 1.73
C ASN A 151 4.30 -13.47 1.54
N PHE A 152 5.27 -12.57 1.36
CA PHE A 152 5.04 -11.14 1.22
C PHE A 152 4.03 -10.82 0.10
N ASN A 153 4.22 -11.44 -1.06
CA ASN A 153 3.37 -11.20 -2.24
C ASN A 153 1.93 -11.64 -1.98
N GLN A 154 1.75 -12.83 -1.41
CA GLN A 154 0.43 -13.40 -1.09
C GLN A 154 -0.27 -12.57 -0.01
N PHE A 155 0.46 -12.16 1.03
CA PHE A 155 -0.08 -11.33 2.10
C PHE A 155 -0.59 -9.99 1.57
N MET A 156 0.18 -9.35 0.67
CA MET A 156 -0.21 -8.08 0.06
C MET A 156 -1.42 -8.24 -0.87
N GLU A 157 -1.50 -9.33 -1.63
CA GLU A 157 -2.67 -9.64 -2.47
C GLU A 157 -3.94 -9.84 -1.62
N GLU A 158 -3.85 -10.58 -0.51
CA GLU A 158 -4.98 -10.74 0.43
C GLU A 158 -5.42 -9.42 1.05
N ALA A 159 -4.48 -8.51 1.29
CA ALA A 159 -4.77 -7.18 1.79
C ALA A 159 -5.50 -6.30 0.75
N PHE A 160 -5.07 -6.32 -0.51
CA PHE A 160 -5.71 -5.55 -1.59
C PHE A 160 -7.11 -6.06 -1.96
N ASN A 161 -7.27 -7.37 -1.99
CA ASN A 161 -8.53 -8.00 -2.37
C ASN A 161 -9.54 -8.05 -1.21
N GLY A 162 -9.18 -7.56 -0.02
CA GLY A 162 -10.09 -7.52 1.13
C GLY A 162 -10.38 -8.89 1.77
N LYS A 163 -9.63 -9.94 1.41
CA LYS A 163 -9.73 -11.26 2.05
C LYS A 163 -9.35 -11.15 3.52
N LEU A 164 -8.26 -10.44 3.82
CA LEU A 164 -7.81 -10.19 5.18
C LEU A 164 -8.85 -9.39 5.99
N SER A 165 -9.43 -8.34 5.40
CA SER A 165 -10.53 -7.58 6.01
C SER A 165 -11.76 -8.44 6.32
N SER A 166 -12.10 -9.37 5.42
CA SER A 166 -13.25 -10.27 5.56
C SER A 166 -13.06 -11.28 6.70
N ILE A 167 -11.86 -11.80 6.88
CA ILE A 167 -11.53 -12.73 7.98
C ILE A 167 -11.62 -11.99 9.31
N ILE A 168 -11.02 -10.80 9.39
CA ILE A 168 -11.10 -9.95 10.58
C ILE A 168 -12.57 -9.65 10.92
N TYR A 169 -13.38 -9.29 9.93
CA TYR A 169 -14.81 -9.02 10.12
C TYR A 169 -15.55 -10.21 10.75
N LYS A 170 -15.34 -11.43 10.25
CA LYS A 170 -16.02 -12.64 10.76
C LYS A 170 -15.71 -12.90 12.23
N GLU A 171 -14.45 -12.79 12.62
CA GLU A 171 -14.02 -13.06 13.99
C GLU A 171 -14.40 -11.93 14.95
N THR A 172 -14.19 -10.68 14.54
CA THR A 172 -14.49 -9.52 15.39
C THR A 172 -15.99 -9.27 15.57
N LYS A 173 -16.83 -9.72 14.62
CA LYS A 173 -18.30 -9.68 14.73
C LYS A 173 -18.83 -10.47 15.93
N LYS A 174 -18.12 -11.51 16.40
CA LYS A 174 -18.49 -12.30 17.58
C LYS A 174 -18.44 -11.47 18.88
N ILE A 175 -17.60 -10.43 18.92
CA ILE A 175 -17.41 -9.55 20.08
C ILE A 175 -18.42 -8.40 20.06
N TYR A 176 -18.57 -7.74 18.91
CA TYR A 176 -19.49 -6.61 18.77
C TYR A 176 -19.91 -6.42 17.30
N PRO A 177 -21.15 -5.97 17.02
CA PRO A 177 -21.62 -5.74 15.67
C PRO A 177 -20.82 -4.66 14.92
N LEU A 178 -20.29 -5.07 13.76
CA LEU A 178 -19.49 -4.24 12.85
C LEU A 178 -20.24 -3.97 11.55
N ARG A 179 -19.98 -2.78 10.99
CA ARG A 179 -20.46 -2.41 9.65
C ARG A 179 -19.44 -2.77 8.58
N ARG A 180 -18.17 -2.42 8.80
CA ARG A 180 -17.10 -2.60 7.82
C ARG A 180 -15.75 -2.72 8.50
N VAL A 181 -14.85 -3.48 7.89
CA VAL A 181 -13.44 -3.56 8.26
C VAL A 181 -12.63 -3.29 7.01
N GLU A 182 -11.59 -2.47 7.14
CA GLU A 182 -10.70 -2.12 6.04
C GLU A 182 -9.26 -2.05 6.53
N ILE A 183 -8.31 -2.30 5.63
CA ILE A 183 -6.90 -2.05 5.90
C ILE A 183 -6.60 -0.65 5.41
N ARG A 184 -6.38 0.26 6.37
CA ARG A 184 -6.19 1.68 6.07
C ARG A 184 -4.88 1.93 5.34
N LYS A 185 -3.82 1.28 5.79
CA LYS A 185 -2.47 1.50 5.29
C LYS A 185 -1.60 0.28 5.57
N THR A 186 -0.72 -0.05 4.62
CA THR A 186 0.47 -0.86 4.91
C THR A 186 1.74 -0.08 4.58
N GLU A 187 2.77 -0.27 5.40
CA GLU A 187 4.09 0.31 5.21
C GLU A 187 5.13 -0.80 5.32
N VAL A 188 5.97 -0.98 4.31
CA VAL A 188 7.15 -1.84 4.41
C VAL A 188 8.21 -1.09 5.23
N LYS A 189 8.61 -1.65 6.37
CA LYS A 189 9.62 -1.07 7.27
C LYS A 189 11.03 -1.52 6.92
N ARG A 190 11.18 -2.80 6.60
CA ARG A 190 12.47 -3.40 6.24
C ARG A 190 12.24 -4.43 5.15
N GLU A 191 12.99 -4.28 4.05
CA GLU A 191 13.09 -5.30 3.02
C GLU A 191 13.85 -6.50 3.60
N ALA A 192 13.46 -7.71 3.21
CA ALA A 192 14.24 -8.91 3.52
C ALA A 192 15.67 -8.72 2.97
N ALA A 193 16.68 -9.10 3.74
CA ALA A 193 18.04 -9.14 3.23
C ALA A 193 18.07 -10.20 2.14
N ALA A 194 18.41 -9.81 0.91
CA ALA A 194 18.69 -10.78 -0.15
C ALA A 194 19.81 -11.69 0.38
N SER A 195 19.47 -12.95 0.64
CA SER A 195 20.43 -14.02 0.90
C SER A 195 20.87 -14.58 -0.45
#